data_AF-A0A960FC79-F1
#
_entry.id   AF-A0A960FC79-F1
#
_cell.length_a   1.000
_cell.length_b   1.000
_cell.length_c   1.000
_cell.angle_alpha   90.00
_cell.angle_beta   90.00
_cell.angle_gamma   90.00
#
_symmetry.space_group_name_H-M   'P 1'
#
loop_
_entity.id
_entity.type
_entity.pdbx_description
1 polymer ?
#
loop_
_entity_poly.entity_id
_entity_poly.type
_entity_poly.pdbx_seq_one_letter_code
_entity_poly.pdbx_strand_id
1 'polypeptide(L)'
;MALGPLGLDLVVVASVAVVVFTSLGGWARPPRPLASPGASADARRPRRRRRSADVAQLLDRLQREVRSGAGVRAALVSTLAESPGRLVEVANALAHDRPLVDALAEHRSGDVEDDLVVHALRLGTAHTSALAEVLERTSVVVRERRAWRAERLAQAAQARASARVLTLLPLAFAGWSVLSSPSVRAAYTTSGVVVVLSLIGVILNAIGWWWMRRVIGADR
;
A
#
# COMPACT_ATOMS: atom_id res chain seq x y z
N MET A 1 50.17 7.79 -12.64
CA MET A 1 49.30 7.14 -13.65
C MET A 1 48.17 8.10 -13.98
N ALA A 2 48.33 8.88 -15.04
CA ALA A 2 47.36 9.87 -15.47
C ALA A 2 46.24 9.17 -16.24
N LEU A 3 45.01 9.24 -15.72
CA LEU A 3 43.81 8.93 -16.51
C LEU A 3 43.69 10.02 -17.59
N GLY A 4 43.86 9.66 -18.85
CA GLY A 4 43.76 10.59 -19.98
C GLY A 4 42.35 11.20 -20.13
N PRO A 5 42.18 12.21 -21.01
CA PRO A 5 40.92 12.96 -21.18
C PRO A 5 39.70 12.06 -21.51
N LEU A 6 39.93 10.93 -22.18
CA LEU A 6 38.89 9.93 -22.48
C LEU A 6 38.39 9.17 -21.23
N GLY A 7 39.21 9.06 -20.19
CA GLY A 7 38.84 8.40 -18.94
C GLY A 7 37.90 9.24 -18.07
N LEU A 8 38.07 10.57 -18.10
CA LEU A 8 37.20 11.51 -17.36
C LEU A 8 35.79 11.57 -17.96
N ASP A 9 35.68 11.59 -19.29
CA ASP A 9 34.40 11.52 -19.99
C ASP A 9 33.67 10.20 -19.68
N LEU A 10 34.40 9.07 -19.65
CA LEU A 10 33.84 7.77 -19.30
C LEU A 10 33.36 7.73 -17.83
N VAL A 11 34.09 8.36 -16.90
CA VAL A 11 33.73 8.41 -15.49
C VAL A 11 32.51 9.31 -15.25
N VAL A 12 32.39 10.45 -15.93
CA VAL A 12 31.21 11.33 -15.84
C VAL A 12 29.98 10.66 -16.44
N VAL A 13 30.12 10.04 -17.62
CA VAL A 13 29.03 9.28 -18.25
C VAL A 13 28.64 8.07 -17.40
N ALA A 14 29.61 7.34 -16.84
CA ALA A 14 29.35 6.20 -15.97
C ALA A 14 28.72 6.60 -14.64
N SER A 15 29.11 7.72 -14.03
CA SER A 15 28.53 8.18 -12.76
C SER A 15 27.12 8.74 -12.97
N VAL A 16 26.86 9.47 -14.07
CA VAL A 16 25.49 9.86 -14.46
C VAL A 16 24.65 8.62 -14.77
N ALA A 17 25.19 7.64 -15.52
CA ALA A 17 24.49 6.40 -15.84
C ALA A 17 24.20 5.56 -14.60
N VAL A 18 25.13 5.46 -13.63
CA VAL A 18 24.93 4.74 -12.36
C VAL A 18 23.89 5.45 -11.51
N VAL A 19 23.89 6.78 -11.43
CA VAL A 19 22.87 7.54 -10.68
C VAL A 19 21.50 7.39 -11.35
N VAL A 20 21.41 7.44 -12.68
CA VAL A 20 20.18 7.18 -13.44
C VAL A 20 19.70 5.74 -13.25
N PHE A 21 20.60 4.76 -13.33
CA PHE A 21 20.27 3.33 -13.20
C PHE A 21 19.90 2.95 -11.76
N THR A 22 20.50 3.56 -10.74
CA THR A 22 20.16 3.34 -9.33
C THR A 22 18.88 4.08 -8.91
N SER A 23 18.62 5.27 -9.47
CA SER A 23 17.38 6.01 -9.23
C SER A 23 16.18 5.36 -9.93
N LEU A 24 16.34 4.84 -11.16
CA LEU A 24 15.33 4.04 -11.88
C LEU A 24 15.17 2.63 -11.28
N GLY A 25 16.27 1.91 -11.08
CA GLY A 25 16.27 0.51 -10.61
C GLY A 25 15.83 0.34 -9.15
N GLY A 26 16.10 1.34 -8.31
CA GLY A 26 15.65 1.36 -6.92
C GLY A 26 14.14 1.55 -6.74
N TRP A 27 13.43 2.07 -7.75
CA TRP A 27 11.97 2.30 -7.75
C TRP A 27 11.19 1.39 -8.71
N ALA A 28 11.87 0.69 -9.62
CA ALA A 28 11.29 -0.34 -10.48
C ALA A 28 10.88 -1.60 -9.71
N ARG A 29 11.39 -1.77 -8.48
CA ARG A 29 10.81 -2.75 -7.56
C ARG A 29 9.42 -2.25 -7.19
N PRO A 30 8.33 -2.93 -7.59
CA PRO A 30 7.02 -2.58 -7.09
C PRO A 30 7.11 -2.56 -5.57
N PRO A 31 6.46 -1.60 -4.88
CA PRO A 31 6.40 -1.66 -3.44
C PRO A 31 5.97 -3.08 -3.08
N ARG A 32 6.80 -3.78 -2.29
CA ARG A 32 6.31 -4.98 -1.60
C ARG A 32 5.04 -4.48 -0.91
N PRO A 33 3.86 -5.03 -1.23
CA PRO A 33 2.66 -4.64 -0.50
C PRO A 33 3.00 -4.80 0.97
N LEU A 34 2.69 -3.76 1.75
CA LEU A 34 2.75 -3.86 3.19
C LEU A 34 1.92 -5.09 3.54
N ALA A 35 2.60 -6.18 3.89
CA ALA A 35 1.97 -7.16 4.72
C ALA A 35 1.67 -6.39 5.99
N SER A 36 0.41 -6.02 6.21
CA SER A 36 -0.05 -5.92 7.59
C SER A 36 0.36 -7.24 8.26
N PRO A 37 0.77 -7.25 9.53
CA PRO A 37 0.78 -8.50 10.28
C PRO A 37 -0.66 -9.04 10.24
N GLY A 38 -0.96 -9.91 9.28
CA GLY A 38 -2.32 -10.34 8.89
C GLY A 38 -2.58 -10.49 7.37
N ALA A 39 -1.90 -9.74 6.48
CA ALA A 39 -2.14 -9.82 5.03
C ALA A 39 -1.25 -10.87 4.35
N SER A 40 -1.80 -12.08 4.23
CA SER A 40 -1.29 -13.12 3.33
C SER A 40 -1.17 -12.59 1.90
N ALA A 41 -0.02 -12.85 1.29
CA ALA A 41 0.36 -12.35 -0.03
C ALA A 41 -0.65 -12.73 -1.14
N ASP A 42 -1.33 -11.73 -1.70
CA ASP A 42 -2.09 -11.89 -2.94
C ASP A 42 -1.79 -10.73 -3.90
N ALA A 43 -0.55 -10.70 -4.41
CA ALA A 43 -0.09 -9.70 -5.39
C ALA A 43 0.25 -10.30 -6.76
N ARG A 44 -0.18 -11.54 -7.04
CA ARG A 44 -0.13 -12.10 -8.40
C ARG A 44 -1.34 -13.00 -8.63
N ARG A 45 -2.49 -12.40 -8.96
CA ARG A 45 -3.47 -12.91 -9.96
C ARG A 45 -4.73 -12.03 -9.95
N PRO A 46 -5.08 -11.35 -11.06
CA PRO A 46 -6.38 -10.71 -11.25
C PRO A 46 -7.57 -11.69 -11.24
N ARG A 47 -7.34 -12.97 -10.91
CA ARG A 47 -8.30 -14.08 -10.98
C ARG A 47 -8.76 -14.60 -9.61
N ARG A 48 -8.19 -14.14 -8.48
CA ARG A 48 -8.57 -14.61 -7.12
C ARG A 48 -9.50 -13.66 -6.35
N ARG A 49 -9.79 -12.49 -6.91
CA ARG A 49 -10.79 -11.51 -6.41
C ARG A 49 -12.25 -12.01 -6.38
N ARG A 50 -12.51 -13.26 -6.82
CA ARG A 50 -13.87 -13.79 -6.96
C ARG A 50 -14.38 -14.64 -5.78
N ARG A 51 -13.59 -14.97 -4.75
CA ARG A 51 -14.05 -15.92 -3.69
C ARG A 51 -13.46 -15.71 -2.28
N SER A 52 -13.26 -14.47 -1.87
CA SER A 52 -13.13 -14.14 -0.44
C SER A 52 -14.15 -13.06 -0.20
N ALA A 53 -15.22 -13.39 0.53
CA ALA A 53 -16.38 -12.55 0.71
C ALA A 53 -15.99 -11.15 1.18
N ASP A 54 -16.57 -10.15 0.53
CA ASP A 54 -16.44 -8.76 0.92
C ASP A 54 -17.16 -8.55 2.27
N VAL A 55 -16.44 -8.09 3.30
CA VAL A 55 -17.01 -7.80 4.62
C VAL A 55 -18.22 -6.87 4.54
N ALA A 56 -18.21 -5.90 3.63
CA ALA A 56 -19.35 -5.02 3.44
C ALA A 56 -20.57 -5.82 2.93
N GLN A 57 -20.38 -6.76 2.00
CA GLN A 57 -21.46 -7.63 1.51
C GLN A 57 -21.95 -8.59 2.60
N LEU A 58 -21.06 -9.09 3.45
CA LEU A 58 -21.40 -9.89 4.62
C LEU A 58 -22.29 -9.08 5.58
N LEU A 59 -21.89 -7.85 5.93
CA LEU A 59 -22.66 -6.94 6.78
C LEU A 59 -24.02 -6.59 6.16
N ASP A 60 -24.05 -6.25 4.87
CA ASP A 60 -25.30 -5.93 4.14
C ASP A 60 -26.26 -7.13 4.10
N ARG A 61 -25.73 -8.35 4.07
CA ARG A 61 -26.54 -9.57 4.12
C ARG A 61 -27.08 -9.84 5.52
N LEU A 62 -26.23 -9.79 6.54
CA LEU A 62 -26.64 -9.92 7.94
C LEU A 62 -27.73 -8.89 8.29
N GLN A 63 -27.53 -7.64 7.87
CA GLN A 63 -28.50 -6.58 8.07
C GLN A 63 -29.85 -6.91 7.42
N ARG A 64 -29.85 -7.38 6.16
CA ARG A 64 -31.10 -7.74 5.46
C ARG A 64 -31.81 -8.90 6.16
N GLU A 65 -31.08 -9.93 6.57
CA GLU A 65 -31.66 -11.08 7.27
C GLU A 65 -32.21 -10.68 8.64
N VAL A 66 -31.48 -9.88 9.42
CA VAL A 66 -31.97 -9.34 10.71
C VAL A 66 -33.18 -8.42 10.52
N ARG A 67 -33.22 -7.57 9.48
CA ARG A 67 -34.40 -6.75 9.15
C ARG A 67 -35.61 -7.56 8.74
N SER A 68 -35.41 -8.74 8.12
CA SER A 68 -36.50 -9.67 7.82
C SER A 68 -37.00 -10.46 9.04
N GLY A 69 -36.41 -10.24 10.22
CA GLY A 69 -36.80 -10.90 11.46
C GLY A 69 -36.08 -12.22 11.72
N ALA A 70 -35.05 -12.57 10.93
CA ALA A 70 -34.24 -13.75 11.22
C ALA A 70 -33.46 -13.55 12.52
N GLY A 71 -33.36 -14.62 13.33
CA GLY A 71 -32.51 -14.61 14.52
C GLY A 71 -31.05 -14.40 14.14
N VAL A 72 -30.34 -13.56 14.89
CA VAL A 72 -28.94 -13.15 14.61
C VAL A 72 -28.01 -14.34 14.38
N ARG A 73 -28.17 -15.39 15.20
CA ARG A 73 -27.40 -16.62 15.05
C ARG A 73 -27.66 -17.30 13.71
N ALA A 74 -28.93 -17.46 13.33
CA ALA A 74 -29.30 -18.09 12.06
C ALA A 74 -28.79 -17.28 10.88
N ALA A 75 -28.91 -15.95 10.95
CA ALA A 75 -28.41 -15.03 9.93
C ALA A 75 -26.88 -15.07 9.79
N LEU A 76 -26.17 -15.25 10.90
CA LEU A 76 -24.72 -15.37 10.89
C LEU A 76 -24.27 -16.70 10.29
N VAL A 77 -24.94 -17.80 10.66
CA VAL A 77 -24.64 -19.13 10.10
C VAL A 77 -24.87 -19.18 8.59
N SER A 78 -26.01 -18.67 8.10
CA SER A 78 -26.33 -18.61 6.66
C SER A 78 -25.29 -17.79 5.90
N THR A 79 -24.91 -16.63 6.43
CA THR A 79 -23.99 -15.71 5.75
C THR A 79 -22.54 -16.25 5.74
N LEU A 80 -22.09 -16.88 6.83
CA LEU A 80 -20.77 -17.50 6.92
C LEU A 80 -20.65 -18.76 6.04
N ALA A 81 -21.74 -19.51 5.85
CA ALA A 81 -21.76 -20.67 4.94
C ALA A 81 -21.44 -20.28 3.48
N GLU A 82 -21.83 -19.09 3.06
CA GLU A 82 -21.54 -18.56 1.72
C GLU A 82 -20.17 -17.88 1.60
N SER A 83 -19.52 -17.64 2.75
CA SER A 83 -18.28 -16.88 2.87
C SER A 83 -17.17 -17.75 3.51
N PRO A 84 -16.83 -18.91 2.91
CA PRO A 84 -15.90 -19.84 3.53
C PRO A 84 -14.52 -19.20 3.74
N GLY A 85 -13.97 -19.37 4.95
CA GLY A 85 -12.65 -18.88 5.34
C GLY A 85 -12.64 -17.55 6.09
N ARG A 86 -13.79 -16.91 6.31
CA ARG A 86 -13.91 -15.72 7.18
C ARG A 86 -14.50 -16.10 8.54
N LEU A 87 -14.03 -15.48 9.62
CA LEU A 87 -14.45 -15.78 11.01
C LEU A 87 -14.49 -17.29 11.32
N VAL A 88 -13.46 -18.04 10.89
CA VAL A 88 -13.46 -19.52 10.93
C VAL A 88 -13.70 -20.06 12.34
N GLU A 89 -13.12 -19.43 13.36
CA GLU A 89 -13.30 -19.78 14.77
C GLU A 89 -14.77 -19.63 15.19
N VAL A 90 -15.39 -18.49 14.85
CA VAL A 90 -16.82 -18.23 15.11
C VAL A 90 -17.71 -19.20 14.35
N ALA A 91 -17.43 -19.43 13.06
CA ALA A 91 -18.20 -20.36 12.23
C ALA A 91 -18.18 -21.78 12.80
N ASN A 92 -16.99 -22.24 13.22
CA ASN A 92 -16.83 -23.55 13.85
C ASN A 92 -17.58 -23.63 15.18
N ALA A 93 -17.46 -22.63 16.06
CA ALA A 93 -18.19 -22.62 17.33
C ALA A 93 -19.72 -22.69 17.12
N LEU A 94 -20.24 -21.91 16.17
CA LEU A 94 -21.66 -21.92 15.83
C LEU A 94 -22.12 -23.27 15.25
N ALA A 95 -21.28 -23.95 14.47
CA ALA A 95 -21.57 -25.28 13.94
C ALA A 95 -21.65 -26.36 15.04
N HIS A 96 -20.94 -26.17 16.16
CA HIS A 96 -21.02 -27.03 17.35
C HIS A 96 -22.11 -26.61 18.34
N ASP A 97 -23.11 -25.88 17.86
CA ASP A 97 -24.24 -25.37 18.65
C ASP A 97 -23.87 -24.53 19.88
N ARG A 98 -22.68 -23.93 19.88
CA ARG A 98 -22.28 -22.98 20.93
C ARG A 98 -23.12 -21.70 20.84
N PRO A 99 -23.45 -21.07 21.98
CA PRO A 99 -24.20 -19.83 21.98
C PRO A 99 -23.41 -18.73 21.27
N LEU A 100 -24.13 -17.79 20.65
CA LEU A 100 -23.52 -16.74 19.81
C LEU A 100 -22.47 -15.91 20.57
N VAL A 101 -22.71 -15.61 21.85
CA VAL A 101 -21.78 -14.83 22.67
C VAL A 101 -20.44 -15.55 22.85
N ASP A 102 -20.48 -16.86 23.14
CA ASP A 102 -19.27 -17.68 23.26
C ASP A 102 -18.55 -17.83 21.93
N ALA A 103 -19.30 -18.05 20.85
CA ALA A 103 -18.74 -18.16 19.51
C ALA A 103 -18.01 -16.87 19.09
N LEU A 104 -18.59 -15.69 19.40
CA LEU A 104 -17.95 -14.41 19.16
C LEU A 104 -16.73 -14.19 20.08
N ALA A 105 -16.69 -14.80 21.27
CA ALA A 105 -15.56 -14.72 22.18
C ALA A 105 -14.34 -15.52 21.68
N GLU A 106 -14.56 -16.56 20.87
CA GLU A 106 -13.49 -17.37 20.27
C GLU A 106 -12.74 -16.63 19.13
N HIS A 107 -13.31 -15.54 18.59
CA HIS A 107 -12.65 -14.75 17.55
C HIS A 107 -11.33 -14.16 18.02
N ARG A 108 -10.25 -14.54 17.35
CA ARG A 108 -8.93 -13.94 17.53
C ARG A 108 -8.72 -12.76 16.58
N SER A 109 -8.37 -11.62 17.16
CA SER A 109 -8.07 -10.42 16.39
C SER A 109 -6.90 -10.60 15.44
N GLY A 110 -7.05 -10.10 14.21
CA GLY A 110 -6.05 -10.25 13.15
C GLY A 110 -6.37 -9.44 11.90
N ASP A 111 -7.60 -9.51 11.40
CA ASP A 111 -8.10 -8.63 10.33
C ASP A 111 -9.01 -7.56 10.93
N VAL A 112 -8.67 -6.29 10.70
CA VAL A 112 -9.42 -5.15 11.26
C VAL A 112 -10.88 -5.14 10.78
N GLU A 113 -11.15 -5.60 9.56
CA GLU A 113 -12.53 -5.65 9.05
C GLU A 113 -13.34 -6.77 9.74
N ASP A 114 -12.74 -7.93 10.02
CA ASP A 114 -13.37 -8.97 10.86
C ASP A 114 -13.59 -8.52 12.30
N ASP A 115 -12.62 -7.80 12.87
CA ASP A 115 -12.75 -7.24 14.21
C ASP A 115 -13.95 -6.29 14.29
N LEU A 116 -14.16 -5.44 13.26
CA LEU A 116 -15.32 -4.55 13.19
C LEU A 116 -16.65 -5.34 13.14
N VAL A 117 -16.70 -6.44 12.37
CA VAL A 117 -17.89 -7.32 12.32
C VAL A 117 -18.18 -7.91 13.69
N VAL A 118 -17.16 -8.47 14.36
CA VAL A 118 -17.33 -9.09 15.68
C VAL A 118 -17.72 -8.07 16.74
N HIS A 119 -17.14 -6.86 16.71
CA HIS A 119 -17.56 -5.78 17.60
C HIS A 119 -19.01 -5.37 17.36
N ALA A 120 -19.42 -5.18 16.11
CA ALA A 120 -20.79 -4.83 15.76
C ALA A 120 -21.79 -5.91 16.23
N LEU A 121 -21.45 -7.19 16.06
CA LEU A 121 -22.26 -8.31 16.53
C LEU A 121 -22.34 -8.36 18.05
N ARG A 122 -21.21 -8.21 18.77
CA ARG A 122 -21.20 -8.15 20.24
C ARG A 122 -22.06 -6.99 20.77
N LEU A 123 -21.94 -5.80 20.17
CA LEU A 123 -22.78 -4.63 20.49
C LEU A 123 -24.27 -4.94 20.27
N GLY A 124 -24.61 -5.57 19.16
CA GLY A 124 -26.01 -5.90 18.84
C GLY A 124 -26.58 -7.09 19.62
N THR A 125 -25.76 -7.98 20.20
CA THR A 125 -26.28 -9.01 21.13
C THR A 125 -26.87 -8.42 22.41
N ALA A 126 -26.41 -7.24 22.83
CA ALA A 126 -27.01 -6.50 23.95
C ALA A 126 -28.28 -5.74 23.55
N HIS A 127 -28.44 -5.39 22.26
CA HIS A 127 -29.53 -4.56 21.75
C HIS A 127 -30.02 -5.04 20.37
N THR A 128 -30.73 -6.19 20.34
CA THR A 128 -31.16 -6.84 19.09
C THR A 128 -32.02 -5.95 18.20
N SER A 129 -32.82 -5.05 18.79
CA SER A 129 -33.68 -4.10 18.05
C SER A 129 -32.89 -3.08 17.23
N ALA A 130 -31.66 -2.77 17.62
CA ALA A 130 -30.79 -1.81 16.93
C ALA A 130 -29.68 -2.50 16.10
N LEU A 131 -29.55 -3.83 16.16
CA LEU A 131 -28.46 -4.56 15.50
C LEU A 131 -28.41 -4.28 13.99
N ALA A 132 -29.54 -4.26 13.30
CA ALA A 132 -29.56 -3.97 11.86
C ALA A 132 -29.00 -2.57 11.54
N GLU A 133 -29.23 -1.59 12.41
CA GLU A 133 -28.66 -0.24 12.26
C GLU A 133 -27.16 -0.23 12.57
N VAL A 134 -26.73 -0.96 13.61
CA VAL A 134 -25.30 -1.12 13.93
C VAL A 134 -24.54 -1.77 12.78
N LEU A 135 -25.12 -2.80 12.15
CA LEU A 135 -24.52 -3.48 10.99
C LEU A 135 -24.43 -2.57 9.77
N GLU A 136 -25.47 -1.78 9.47
CA GLU A 136 -25.43 -0.75 8.40
C GLU A 136 -24.33 0.28 8.66
N ARG A 137 -24.29 0.86 9.86
CA ARG A 137 -23.23 1.83 10.23
C ARG A 137 -21.84 1.21 10.10
N THR A 138 -21.69 -0.07 10.47
CA THR A 138 -20.43 -0.78 10.33
C THR A 138 -20.06 -1.01 8.86
N SER A 139 -21.04 -1.30 7.99
CA SER A 139 -20.79 -1.48 6.54
C SER A 139 -20.34 -0.17 5.90
N VAL A 140 -20.94 0.96 6.30
CA VAL A 140 -20.50 2.31 5.93
C VAL A 140 -19.07 2.56 6.37
N VAL A 141 -18.74 2.31 7.65
CA VAL A 141 -17.38 2.48 8.20
C VAL A 141 -16.35 1.63 7.44
N VAL A 142 -16.66 0.38 7.11
CA VAL A 142 -15.77 -0.48 6.32
C VAL A 142 -15.53 0.11 4.93
N ARG A 143 -16.58 0.59 4.25
CA ARG A 143 -16.49 1.23 2.93
C ARG A 143 -15.68 2.54 2.98
N GLU A 144 -15.92 3.40 3.97
CA GLU A 144 -15.17 4.64 4.19
C GLU A 144 -13.69 4.36 4.45
N ARG A 145 -13.39 3.39 5.32
CA ARG A 145 -12.00 3.01 5.62
C ARG A 145 -11.28 2.48 4.39
N ARG A 146 -11.98 1.82 3.46
CA ARG A 146 -11.41 1.40 2.17
C ARG A 146 -11.22 2.58 1.23
N ALA A 147 -12.17 3.51 1.17
CA ALA A 147 -12.06 4.73 0.38
C ALA A 147 -10.86 5.57 0.83
N TRP A 148 -10.69 5.80 2.13
CA TRP A 148 -9.52 6.51 2.68
C TRP A 148 -8.21 5.79 2.40
N ARG A 149 -8.17 4.46 2.48
CA ARG A 149 -6.98 3.68 2.10
C ARG A 149 -6.66 3.86 0.61
N ALA A 150 -7.67 3.82 -0.26
CA ALA A 150 -7.49 4.02 -1.70
C ALA A 150 -6.98 5.44 -2.00
N GLU A 151 -7.57 6.44 -1.36
CA GLU A 151 -7.17 7.85 -1.50
C GLU A 151 -5.73 8.07 -1.04
N ARG A 152 -5.35 7.55 0.14
CA ARG A 152 -3.95 7.62 0.62
C ARG A 152 -2.98 6.95 -0.34
N LEU A 153 -3.36 5.82 -0.94
CA LEU A 153 -2.52 5.12 -1.93
C LEU A 153 -2.38 5.94 -3.21
N ALA A 154 -3.45 6.59 -3.67
CA ALA A 154 -3.44 7.46 -4.85
C ALA A 154 -2.57 8.70 -4.62
N GLN A 155 -2.75 9.39 -3.49
CA GLN A 155 -1.93 10.54 -3.10
C GLN A 155 -0.45 10.17 -2.95
N ALA A 156 -0.15 9.02 -2.32
CA ALA A 156 1.21 8.53 -2.23
C ALA A 156 1.79 8.19 -3.61
N ALA A 157 1.00 7.65 -4.55
CA ALA A 157 1.44 7.39 -5.92
C ALA A 157 1.75 8.70 -6.68
N GLN A 158 0.92 9.72 -6.51
CA GLN A 158 1.15 11.05 -7.09
C GLN A 158 2.42 11.70 -6.53
N ALA A 159 2.58 11.74 -5.20
CA ALA A 159 3.77 12.29 -4.55
C ALA A 159 5.05 11.57 -5.03
N ARG A 160 4.98 10.24 -5.16
CA ARG A 160 6.04 9.41 -5.74
C ARG A 160 6.34 9.75 -7.21
N ALA A 161 5.32 9.99 -8.02
CA ALA A 161 5.50 10.38 -9.43
C ALA A 161 6.17 11.75 -9.54
N SER A 162 5.71 12.75 -8.79
CA SER A 162 6.32 14.09 -8.77
C SER A 162 7.78 14.06 -8.32
N ALA A 163 8.09 13.29 -7.28
CA ALA A 163 9.46 13.10 -6.81
C ALA A 163 10.36 12.49 -7.90
N ARG A 164 9.86 11.50 -8.66
CA ARG A 164 10.61 10.90 -9.78
C ARG A 164 10.92 11.93 -10.86
N VAL A 165 9.95 12.74 -11.25
CA VAL A 165 10.14 13.77 -12.29
C VAL A 165 11.20 14.77 -11.82
N LEU A 166 11.09 15.30 -10.60
CA LEU A 166 12.03 16.27 -10.05
C LEU A 166 13.46 15.73 -9.91
N THR A 167 13.63 14.44 -9.61
CA THR A 167 14.95 13.79 -9.51
C THR A 167 15.56 13.48 -10.89
N LEU A 168 14.73 13.06 -11.87
CA LEU A 168 15.22 12.64 -13.19
C LEU A 168 15.50 13.81 -14.12
N LEU A 169 14.70 14.88 -14.04
CA LEU A 169 14.79 16.01 -14.95
C LEU A 169 16.18 16.68 -14.98
N PRO A 170 16.80 17.07 -13.84
CA PRO A 170 18.12 17.67 -13.86
C PRO A 170 19.22 16.72 -14.33
N LEU A 171 19.09 15.41 -14.06
CA LEU A 171 20.04 14.40 -14.54
C LEU A 171 19.94 14.20 -16.06
N ALA A 172 18.71 14.15 -16.58
CA ALA A 172 18.45 14.04 -18.01
C ALA A 172 18.98 15.29 -18.75
N PHE A 173 18.75 16.48 -18.21
CA PHE A 173 19.27 17.72 -18.77
C PHE A 173 20.80 17.76 -18.73
N ALA A 174 21.42 17.42 -17.59
CA ALA A 174 22.88 17.36 -17.48
C ALA A 174 23.50 16.38 -18.48
N GLY A 175 22.94 15.16 -18.59
CA GLY A 175 23.38 14.17 -19.57
C GLY A 175 23.21 14.66 -21.00
N TRP A 176 22.05 15.24 -21.33
CA TRP A 176 21.79 15.82 -22.64
C TRP A 176 22.78 16.95 -22.98
N SER A 177 23.07 17.86 -22.05
CA SER A 177 24.02 18.96 -22.26
C SER A 177 25.44 18.47 -22.55
N VAL A 178 25.89 17.40 -21.88
CA VAL A 178 27.22 16.79 -22.13
C VAL A 178 27.29 16.16 -23.52
N LEU A 179 26.22 15.47 -23.94
CA LEU A 179 26.15 14.84 -25.26
C LEU A 179 26.07 15.88 -26.39
N SER A 180 25.24 16.90 -26.22
CA SER A 180 24.93 17.88 -27.27
C SER A 180 25.95 19.00 -27.44
N SER A 181 26.70 19.38 -26.38
CA SER A 181 27.56 20.56 -26.40
C SER A 181 29.05 20.26 -26.16
N PRO A 182 29.94 20.55 -27.14
CA PRO A 182 31.39 20.45 -26.95
C PRO A 182 31.94 21.39 -25.88
N SER A 183 31.36 22.58 -25.72
CA SER A 183 31.80 23.55 -24.71
C SER A 183 31.50 23.07 -23.29
N VAL A 184 30.39 22.35 -23.09
CA VAL A 184 30.05 21.72 -21.81
C VAL A 184 31.07 20.63 -21.47
N ARG A 185 31.44 19.76 -22.42
CA ARG A 185 32.49 18.75 -22.21
C ARG A 185 33.84 19.37 -21.86
N ALA A 186 34.25 20.40 -22.59
CA ALA A 186 35.47 21.13 -22.31
C ALA A 186 35.47 21.76 -20.90
N ALA A 187 34.33 22.24 -20.42
CA ALA A 187 34.20 22.78 -19.07
C ALA A 187 34.44 21.70 -17.98
N TYR A 188 33.97 20.47 -18.19
CA TYR A 188 34.21 19.35 -17.27
C TYR A 188 35.67 18.90 -17.24
N THR A 189 36.41 19.01 -18.34
CA THR A 189 37.83 18.63 -18.38
C THR A 189 38.77 19.74 -17.93
N THR A 190 38.39 21.01 -18.12
CA THR A 190 39.27 22.16 -17.89
C THR A 190 39.02 22.85 -16.55
N SER A 191 37.80 22.78 -16.00
CA SER A 191 37.44 23.47 -14.76
C SER A 191 37.06 22.51 -13.65
N GLY A 192 37.93 22.41 -12.62
CA GLY A 192 37.64 21.62 -11.42
C GLY A 192 36.40 22.10 -10.66
N VAL A 193 36.05 23.39 -10.77
CA VAL A 193 34.86 23.99 -10.13
C VAL A 193 33.58 23.38 -10.70
N VAL A 194 33.52 23.14 -12.02
CA VAL A 194 32.36 22.52 -12.68
C VAL A 194 32.14 21.10 -12.15
N VAL A 195 33.23 20.33 -12.00
CA VAL A 195 33.17 18.97 -11.45
C VAL A 195 32.66 18.97 -10.01
N VAL A 196 33.19 19.86 -9.15
CA VAL A 196 32.79 19.95 -7.74
C VAL A 196 31.31 20.36 -7.61
N LEU A 197 30.85 21.37 -8.35
CA LEU A 197 29.45 21.80 -8.34
C LEU A 197 28.49 20.70 -8.80
N SER A 198 28.84 19.99 -9.88
CA SER A 198 28.03 18.87 -10.36
C SER A 198 27.98 17.73 -9.35
N LEU A 199 29.09 17.43 -8.67
CA LEU A 199 29.13 16.42 -7.60
C LEU A 199 28.22 16.82 -6.43
N ILE A 200 28.28 18.09 -6.00
CA ILE A 200 27.40 18.63 -4.96
C ILE A 200 25.92 18.48 -5.37
N GLY A 201 25.58 18.83 -6.61
CA GLY A 201 24.21 18.66 -7.14
C GLY A 201 23.73 17.21 -7.13
N VAL A 202 24.59 16.26 -7.52
CA VAL A 202 24.29 14.82 -7.46
C VAL A 202 24.06 14.35 -6.02
N ILE A 203 24.91 14.79 -5.08
CA ILE A 203 24.78 14.44 -3.66
C ILE A 203 23.47 14.99 -3.09
N LEU A 204 23.14 16.26 -3.35
CA LEU A 204 21.88 16.88 -2.94
C LEU A 204 20.67 16.13 -3.52
N ASN A 205 20.73 15.74 -4.79
CA ASN A 205 19.67 14.96 -5.42
C ASN A 205 19.50 13.58 -4.76
N ALA A 206 20.62 12.91 -4.43
CA ALA A 206 20.61 11.62 -3.73
C ALA A 206 20.05 11.75 -2.30
N ILE A 207 20.41 12.82 -1.57
CA ILE A 207 19.87 13.12 -0.24
C ILE A 207 18.37 13.38 -0.31
N GLY A 208 17.92 14.21 -1.25
CA GLY A 208 16.49 14.51 -1.44
C GLY A 208 15.68 13.26 -1.76
N TRP A 209 16.20 12.39 -2.62
CA TRP A 209 15.60 11.09 -2.93
C TRP A 209 15.54 10.15 -1.72
N TRP A 210 16.62 10.08 -0.93
CA TRP A 210 16.66 9.27 0.29
C TRP A 210 15.65 9.77 1.33
N TRP A 211 15.57 11.09 1.49
CA TRP A 211 14.61 11.73 2.38
C TRP A 211 13.16 11.44 1.97
N MET A 212 12.83 11.59 0.67
CA MET A 212 11.49 11.26 0.15
C MET A 212 11.12 9.79 0.34
N ARG A 213 12.06 8.86 0.16
CA ARG A 213 11.84 7.43 0.47
C ARG A 213 11.55 7.19 1.94
N ARG A 214 12.23 7.92 2.83
CA ARG A 214 12.03 7.83 4.26
C ARG A 214 10.65 8.38 4.64
N VAL A 215 10.27 9.56 4.15
CA VAL A 215 8.96 10.18 4.42
C VAL A 215 7.82 9.30 3.93
N ILE A 216 7.87 8.86 2.66
CA ILE A 216 6.81 8.03 2.07
C ILE A 216 6.82 6.59 2.65
N GLY A 217 7.94 6.16 3.23
CA GLY A 217 8.09 4.88 3.90
C GLY A 217 7.89 4.92 5.42
N ALA A 218 7.72 6.09 6.03
CA ALA A 218 7.53 6.27 7.47
C ALA A 218 6.05 6.21 7.89
N ASP A 219 5.13 6.29 6.93
CA ASP A 219 3.68 6.02 7.08
C ASP A 219 3.36 4.52 7.36
N ARG A 220 4.32 3.78 7.92
CA ARG A 220 4.24 2.36 8.26
C ARG A 220 3.79 2.16 9.70
#